data_AF-A0A9P4IY96-F1
#
_entry.id   AF-A0A9P4IY96-F1
#
_cell.length_a   1.000
_cell.length_b   1.000
_cell.length_c   1.000
_cell.angle_alpha   90.00
_cell.angle_beta   90.00
_cell.angle_gamma   90.00
#
_symmetry.space_group_name_H-M   'P 1'
#
loop_
_entity.id
_entity.type
_entity.pdbx_description
1 polymer ?
#
loop_
_entity_poly.entity_id
_entity_poly.type
_entity_poly.pdbx_seq_one_letter_code
_entity_poly.pdbx_strand_id
1 'polypeptide(L)'
;MTKGMWSLPAGDYTARQVVQGFAPLLETVLHVLGKDRPGETTARHMLFDNLASNLATDTRESSLQIPPRDPGRKEMANQAEKIGKVLVEYARQVGEVPYDPKYTIRSPCEGHLLKPPVAQLMFGPRSVSYLMQIYNEYLHQMVLLRDSLLPFENFEEVVIPIRGGADKSQLGMRFTEPQRMSFLAELMTKSITQAAVFKVAQVLLAPKLSSGKAYGFQYKSGLVVPAVVVGGSSLRLLRYIPAVIDESIPEVAFEYAIPDYYAAPRTEIPEPEQTVDQGEQVLGTLLSSKNSLVACSFEVASTKSDERSRQLELHLEHDNGLCASVDVGQIARGWRYSYHVGPAHDTPHVKSFSAPCSVHSAVSVLTKTEQEGLVTSKAGGIHLIQAHSKVEILALLGRLYPDNVIILADGGSLEEVEKAGQSLPGEPRFVLQLSGKNVR
;
A
#
# COMPACT_ATOMS: atom_id res chain seq x y z
N MET A 1 28.46 -35.57 -2.10
CA MET A 1 28.11 -34.13 -2.20
C MET A 1 27.03 -34.02 -3.26
N THR A 2 25.78 -33.87 -2.84
CA THR A 2 24.65 -33.63 -3.75
C THR A 2 24.92 -32.35 -4.54
N LYS A 3 24.97 -32.45 -5.88
CA LYS A 3 25.02 -31.29 -6.79
C LYS A 3 23.85 -30.36 -6.43
N GLY A 4 24.14 -29.24 -5.79
CA GLY A 4 23.11 -28.36 -5.25
C GLY A 4 22.50 -27.48 -6.33
N MET A 5 21.17 -27.48 -6.43
CA MET A 5 20.42 -26.41 -7.09
C MET A 5 20.66 -25.12 -6.29
N TRP A 6 20.98 -23.99 -6.93
CA TRP A 6 21.18 -22.71 -6.22
C TRP A 6 19.89 -22.38 -5.49
N SER A 7 19.95 -21.96 -4.23
CA SER A 7 18.77 -21.53 -3.48
C SER A 7 19.13 -20.39 -2.55
N LEU A 8 18.20 -19.48 -2.31
CA LEU A 8 18.29 -18.59 -1.16
C LEU A 8 18.21 -19.42 0.14
N PRO A 9 19.15 -19.25 1.08
CA PRO A 9 19.05 -19.87 2.39
C PRO A 9 17.77 -19.46 3.12
N ALA A 10 17.32 -20.30 4.06
CA ALA A 10 16.21 -19.92 4.93
C ALA A 10 16.63 -18.75 5.83
N GLY A 11 15.77 -17.76 5.97
CA GLY A 11 16.06 -16.58 6.78
C GLY A 11 15.12 -15.42 6.50
N ASP A 12 15.37 -14.31 7.19
CA ASP A 12 14.62 -13.07 7.08
C ASP A 12 15.45 -12.06 6.28
N TYR A 13 14.88 -11.53 5.19
CA TYR A 13 15.60 -10.74 4.21
C TYR A 13 14.88 -9.43 3.89
N THR A 14 15.62 -8.33 3.75
CA THR A 14 15.11 -7.14 3.05
C THR A 14 15.15 -7.35 1.54
N ALA A 15 14.42 -6.54 0.78
CA ALA A 15 14.46 -6.56 -0.68
C ALA A 15 15.91 -6.49 -1.22
N ARG A 16 16.76 -5.65 -0.61
CA ARG A 16 18.18 -5.52 -0.97
C ARG A 16 18.96 -6.81 -0.77
N GLN A 17 18.74 -7.49 0.37
CA GLN A 17 19.43 -8.74 0.68
C GLN A 17 18.94 -9.89 -0.22
N VAL A 18 17.66 -9.90 -0.61
CA VAL A 18 17.13 -10.84 -1.61
C VAL A 18 17.83 -10.63 -2.96
N VAL A 19 17.96 -9.38 -3.43
CA VAL A 19 18.70 -9.07 -4.67
C VAL A 19 20.16 -9.53 -4.61
N GLN A 20 20.85 -9.28 -3.49
CA GLN A 20 22.20 -9.78 -3.27
C GLN A 20 22.27 -11.31 -3.32
N GLY A 21 21.27 -12.00 -2.75
CA GLY A 21 21.18 -13.45 -2.79
C GLY A 21 20.98 -14.02 -4.20
N PHE A 22 20.41 -13.25 -5.13
CA PHE A 22 20.27 -13.63 -6.55
C PHE A 22 21.53 -13.42 -7.38
N ALA A 23 22.44 -12.55 -6.93
CA ALA A 23 23.64 -12.18 -7.69
C ALA A 23 24.53 -13.35 -8.13
N PRO A 24 24.69 -14.46 -7.37
CA PRO A 24 25.47 -15.62 -7.83
C PRO A 24 25.01 -16.19 -9.19
N LEU A 25 23.72 -16.07 -9.53
CA LEU A 25 23.21 -16.48 -10.84
C LEU A 25 23.80 -15.61 -11.95
N LEU A 26 23.79 -14.29 -11.77
CA LEU A 26 24.33 -13.34 -12.74
C LEU A 26 25.85 -13.44 -12.84
N GLU A 27 26.56 -13.59 -11.71
CA GLU A 27 28.02 -13.74 -11.71
C GLU A 27 28.46 -15.03 -12.40
N THR A 28 27.71 -16.11 -12.25
CA THR A 28 27.94 -17.34 -13.03
C THR A 28 27.82 -17.07 -14.53
N VAL A 29 26.80 -16.30 -14.95
CA VAL A 29 26.60 -15.95 -16.35
C VAL A 29 27.79 -15.14 -16.88
N LEU A 30 28.19 -14.12 -16.14
CA LEU A 30 29.31 -13.25 -16.50
C LEU A 30 30.64 -13.99 -16.57
N HIS A 31 30.88 -14.90 -15.61
CA HIS A 31 32.08 -15.74 -15.61
C HIS A 31 32.21 -16.56 -16.89
N VAL A 32 31.14 -17.25 -17.29
CA VAL A 32 31.16 -18.15 -18.46
C VAL A 32 31.22 -17.36 -19.77
N LEU A 33 30.61 -16.18 -19.85
CA LEU A 33 30.75 -15.28 -21.01
C LEU A 33 32.20 -14.79 -21.22
N GLY A 34 33.03 -14.82 -20.19
CA GLY A 34 34.44 -14.46 -20.24
C GLY A 34 34.69 -12.96 -20.47
N LYS A 35 35.92 -12.61 -20.87
CA LYS A 35 36.36 -11.21 -21.01
C LYS A 35 35.63 -10.47 -22.13
N ASP A 36 35.25 -9.22 -21.84
CA ASP A 36 34.67 -8.32 -22.83
C ASP A 36 35.70 -7.83 -23.84
N ARG A 37 35.22 -7.49 -25.05
CA ARG A 37 36.06 -6.94 -26.11
C ARG A 37 36.40 -5.47 -25.81
N PRO A 38 37.63 -5.02 -26.07
CA PRO A 38 38.00 -3.62 -25.89
C PRO A 38 37.10 -2.69 -26.73
N GLY A 39 36.54 -1.65 -26.10
CA GLY A 39 35.72 -0.63 -26.77
C GLY A 39 34.24 -0.99 -27.01
N GLU A 40 33.81 -2.21 -26.66
CA GLU A 40 32.39 -2.59 -26.68
C GLU A 40 31.73 -2.40 -25.30
N THR A 41 30.41 -2.24 -25.27
CA THR A 41 29.63 -2.24 -24.02
C THR A 41 29.83 -3.56 -23.28
N THR A 42 30.09 -3.50 -21.97
CA THR A 42 30.35 -4.70 -21.18
C THR A 42 29.14 -5.61 -21.09
N ALA A 43 29.36 -6.93 -20.99
CA ALA A 43 28.29 -7.91 -20.81
C ALA A 43 27.42 -7.55 -19.58
N ARG A 44 28.06 -7.15 -18.47
CA ARG A 44 27.38 -6.71 -17.25
C ARG A 44 26.44 -5.54 -17.51
N HIS A 45 26.90 -4.51 -18.23
CA HIS A 45 26.05 -3.37 -18.57
C HIS A 45 24.86 -3.78 -19.42
N MET A 46 25.06 -4.60 -20.46
CA MET A 46 23.98 -5.08 -21.32
C MET A 46 22.93 -5.89 -20.53
N LEU A 47 23.36 -6.79 -19.63
CA LEU A 47 22.45 -7.60 -18.81
C LEU A 47 21.67 -6.73 -17.82
N PHE A 48 22.29 -5.74 -17.16
CA PHE A 48 21.57 -4.82 -16.30
C PHE A 48 20.62 -3.89 -17.06
N ASP A 49 20.97 -3.46 -18.26
CA ASP A 49 20.08 -2.67 -19.11
C ASP A 49 18.85 -3.46 -19.57
N ASN A 50 19.00 -4.77 -19.80
CA ASN A 50 17.89 -5.66 -20.08
C ASN A 50 17.02 -5.94 -18.84
N LEU A 51 17.63 -6.14 -17.67
CA LEU A 51 16.91 -6.22 -16.40
C LEU A 51 16.08 -4.96 -16.17
N ALA A 52 16.67 -3.77 -16.38
CA ALA A 52 15.97 -2.51 -16.22
C ALA A 52 14.72 -2.42 -17.13
N SER A 53 14.83 -2.85 -18.39
CA SER A 53 13.66 -2.88 -19.28
C SER A 53 12.61 -3.92 -18.88
N ASN A 54 13.02 -5.10 -18.39
CA ASN A 54 12.09 -6.12 -17.90
C ASN A 54 11.32 -5.66 -16.65
N LEU A 55 11.94 -4.84 -15.80
CA LEU A 55 11.33 -4.30 -14.58
C LEU A 55 10.55 -3.01 -14.78
N ALA A 56 10.85 -2.25 -15.85
CA ALA A 56 10.06 -1.09 -16.26
C ALA A 56 8.62 -1.46 -16.66
N THR A 57 7.75 -0.47 -16.80
CA THR A 57 6.31 -0.64 -17.10
C THR A 57 5.92 -0.21 -18.51
N ASP A 58 6.84 0.39 -19.26
CA ASP A 58 6.58 1.13 -20.51
C ASP A 58 7.44 0.65 -21.70
N THR A 59 8.27 -0.36 -21.52
CA THR A 59 9.12 -0.91 -22.58
C THR A 59 8.49 -2.14 -23.25
N ARG A 60 8.96 -2.48 -24.45
CA ARG A 60 8.58 -3.71 -25.15
C ARG A 60 8.92 -4.95 -24.30
N GLU A 61 10.05 -4.92 -23.61
CA GLU A 61 10.53 -6.04 -22.79
C GLU A 61 9.89 -6.12 -21.40
N SER A 62 9.04 -5.17 -21.04
CA SER A 62 8.39 -5.14 -19.73
C SER A 62 7.65 -6.44 -19.43
N SER A 63 7.94 -7.01 -18.26
CA SER A 63 7.22 -8.17 -17.72
C SER A 63 5.86 -7.82 -17.09
N LEU A 64 5.57 -6.53 -16.91
CA LEU A 64 4.34 -6.03 -16.31
C LEU A 64 3.96 -4.66 -16.88
N GLN A 65 2.98 -4.65 -17.77
CA GLN A 65 2.39 -3.43 -18.33
C GLN A 65 1.01 -3.20 -17.73
N ILE A 66 0.90 -2.18 -16.86
CA ILE A 66 -0.35 -1.86 -16.17
C ILE A 66 -1.00 -0.66 -16.87
N PRO A 67 -2.17 -0.83 -17.51
CA PRO A 67 -2.86 0.29 -18.15
C PRO A 67 -3.45 1.22 -17.07
N PRO A 68 -3.08 2.52 -17.03
CA PRO A 68 -3.48 3.43 -15.95
C PRO A 68 -4.90 3.98 -16.14
N ARG A 69 -5.90 3.07 -16.20
CA ARG A 69 -7.30 3.41 -16.51
C ARG A 69 -8.10 3.91 -15.31
N ASP A 70 -7.68 3.54 -14.11
CA ASP A 70 -8.35 3.90 -12.86
C ASP A 70 -7.30 4.23 -11.77
N PRO A 71 -7.69 4.94 -10.69
CA PRO A 71 -6.75 5.36 -9.65
C PRO A 71 -5.95 4.20 -9.03
N GLY A 72 -6.57 3.02 -8.86
CA GLY A 72 -5.89 1.86 -8.29
C GLY A 72 -4.83 1.29 -9.23
N ARG A 73 -5.12 1.19 -10.53
CA ARG A 73 -4.11 0.79 -11.53
C ARG A 73 -2.99 1.82 -11.69
N LYS A 74 -3.31 3.11 -11.64
CA LYS A 74 -2.30 4.18 -11.67
C LYS A 74 -1.37 4.08 -10.46
N GLU A 75 -1.93 3.84 -9.28
CA GLU A 75 -1.16 3.60 -8.05
C GLU A 75 -0.22 2.40 -8.19
N MET A 76 -0.71 1.25 -8.67
CA MET A 76 0.15 0.07 -8.87
C MET A 76 1.20 0.27 -9.97
N ALA A 77 0.89 1.00 -11.04
CA ALA A 77 1.86 1.32 -12.10
C ALA A 77 3.02 2.14 -11.55
N ASN A 78 2.71 3.21 -10.82
CA ASN A 78 3.71 4.05 -10.16
C ASN A 78 4.55 3.24 -9.16
N GLN A 79 3.90 2.34 -8.41
CA GLN A 79 4.58 1.51 -7.42
C GLN A 79 5.51 0.47 -8.09
N ALA A 80 5.05 -0.17 -9.17
CA ALA A 80 5.86 -1.09 -9.96
C ALA A 80 7.10 -0.40 -10.55
N GLU A 81 6.95 0.81 -11.08
CA GLU A 81 8.04 1.62 -11.61
C GLU A 81 9.05 1.99 -10.51
N LYS A 82 8.56 2.47 -9.35
CA LYS A 82 9.40 2.81 -8.18
C LYS A 82 10.23 1.61 -7.73
N ILE A 83 9.58 0.45 -7.51
CA ILE A 83 10.25 -0.78 -7.08
C ILE A 83 11.27 -1.22 -8.14
N GLY A 84 10.87 -1.25 -9.42
CA GLY A 84 11.73 -1.67 -10.51
C GLY A 84 13.04 -0.87 -10.57
N LYS A 85 12.98 0.46 -10.44
CA LYS A 85 14.17 1.33 -10.41
C LYS A 85 15.09 1.00 -9.24
N VAL A 86 14.53 0.85 -8.03
CA VAL A 86 15.31 0.54 -6.81
C VAL A 86 15.96 -0.85 -6.90
N LEU A 87 15.25 -1.87 -7.38
CA LEU A 87 15.82 -3.21 -7.53
C LEU A 87 16.98 -3.26 -8.54
N VAL A 88 16.89 -2.49 -9.63
CA VAL A 88 17.99 -2.32 -10.60
C VAL A 88 19.19 -1.65 -9.94
N GLU A 89 18.96 -0.61 -9.14
CA GLU A 89 20.02 0.07 -8.40
C GLU A 89 20.72 -0.88 -7.41
N TYR A 90 19.95 -1.62 -6.61
CA TYR A 90 20.50 -2.65 -5.72
C TYR A 90 21.33 -3.67 -6.47
N ALA A 91 20.84 -4.16 -7.62
CA ALA A 91 21.56 -5.13 -8.45
C ALA A 91 22.89 -4.58 -8.97
N ARG A 92 22.94 -3.30 -9.35
CA ARG A 92 24.17 -2.63 -9.81
C ARG A 92 25.19 -2.39 -8.68
N GLN A 93 24.71 -2.25 -7.44
CA GLN A 93 25.54 -2.01 -6.26
C GLN A 93 26.05 -3.30 -5.61
N VAL A 94 25.67 -4.48 -6.11
CA VAL A 94 26.19 -5.74 -5.57
C VAL A 94 27.70 -5.83 -5.87
N GLY A 95 28.48 -6.02 -4.81
CA GLY A 95 29.93 -6.25 -4.91
C GLY A 95 30.25 -7.69 -5.34
N GLU A 96 31.49 -8.11 -5.08
CA GLU A 96 31.88 -9.50 -5.35
C GLU A 96 31.11 -10.47 -4.45
N VAL A 97 30.46 -11.46 -5.06
CA VAL A 97 29.74 -12.53 -4.36
C VAL A 97 30.29 -13.90 -4.77
N PRO A 98 30.30 -14.90 -3.87
CA PRO A 98 30.63 -16.26 -4.25
C PRO A 98 29.62 -16.82 -5.26
N TYR A 99 30.11 -17.51 -6.29
CA TYR A 99 29.30 -18.18 -7.29
C TYR A 99 29.90 -19.55 -7.66
N ASP A 100 29.08 -20.44 -8.22
CA ASP A 100 29.55 -21.73 -8.74
C ASP A 100 29.69 -21.64 -10.28
N PRO A 101 30.91 -21.61 -10.83
CA PRO A 101 31.13 -21.52 -12.27
C PRO A 101 30.64 -22.76 -13.04
N LYS A 102 30.34 -23.87 -12.34
CA LYS A 102 29.80 -25.10 -12.92
C LYS A 102 28.30 -25.22 -12.70
N TYR A 103 27.65 -24.17 -12.18
CA TYR A 103 26.23 -24.19 -11.93
C TYR A 103 25.46 -24.36 -13.24
N THR A 104 24.51 -25.28 -13.23
CA THR A 104 23.59 -25.52 -14.35
C THR A 104 22.20 -25.72 -13.80
N ILE A 105 21.23 -25.01 -14.35
CA ILE A 105 19.81 -25.14 -14.00
C ILE A 105 19.00 -25.40 -15.26
N ARG A 106 17.90 -26.15 -15.10
CA ARG A 106 16.80 -26.16 -16.06
C ARG A 106 15.66 -25.30 -15.53
N SER A 107 15.71 -24.00 -15.85
CA SER A 107 14.63 -23.06 -15.60
C SER A 107 13.54 -23.23 -16.67
N PRO A 108 12.25 -23.21 -16.30
CA PRO A 108 11.19 -22.94 -17.27
C PRO A 108 11.47 -21.63 -18.02
N CYS A 109 11.09 -21.58 -19.29
CA CYS A 109 11.15 -20.33 -20.05
C CYS A 109 9.90 -19.52 -19.71
N GLU A 110 10.04 -18.51 -18.85
CA GLU A 110 8.94 -17.67 -18.37
C GLU A 110 8.61 -16.51 -19.34
N GLY A 111 9.17 -16.54 -20.56
CA GLY A 111 8.87 -15.57 -21.61
C GLY A 111 9.45 -14.17 -21.40
N HIS A 112 10.38 -13.97 -20.46
CA HIS A 112 11.06 -12.68 -20.26
C HIS A 112 11.81 -12.27 -21.53
N LEU A 113 11.43 -11.13 -22.10
CA LEU A 113 11.95 -10.70 -23.38
C LEU A 113 13.36 -10.14 -23.24
N LEU A 114 14.18 -10.43 -24.25
CA LEU A 114 15.53 -9.92 -24.36
C LEU A 114 15.60 -8.74 -25.33
N LYS A 115 16.35 -7.72 -24.95
CA LYS A 115 16.85 -6.70 -25.86
C LYS A 115 17.74 -7.35 -26.92
N PRO A 116 17.74 -6.86 -28.17
CA PRO A 116 18.53 -7.47 -29.26
C PRO A 116 20.03 -7.67 -28.94
N PRO A 117 20.75 -6.71 -28.31
CA PRO A 117 22.15 -6.93 -27.91
C PRO A 117 22.33 -8.08 -26.91
N VAL A 118 21.40 -8.24 -25.97
CA VAL A 118 21.45 -9.34 -25.00
C VAL A 118 21.12 -10.68 -25.65
N ALA A 119 20.19 -10.72 -26.61
CA ALA A 119 19.96 -11.92 -27.40
C ALA A 119 21.23 -12.33 -28.16
N GLN A 120 21.92 -11.39 -28.81
CA GLN A 120 23.20 -11.66 -29.48
C GLN A 120 24.28 -12.14 -28.50
N LEU A 121 24.31 -11.60 -27.28
CA LEU A 121 25.23 -12.04 -26.23
C LEU A 121 24.92 -13.48 -25.77
N MET A 122 23.64 -13.81 -25.54
CA MET A 122 23.19 -15.11 -25.02
C MET A 122 23.22 -16.23 -26.07
N PHE A 123 23.12 -15.90 -27.37
CA PHE A 123 23.15 -16.88 -28.46
C PHE A 123 24.42 -16.79 -29.32
N GLY A 124 25.35 -15.90 -28.95
CA GLY A 124 26.58 -15.67 -29.70
C GLY A 124 27.68 -16.69 -29.40
N PRO A 125 28.84 -16.58 -30.10
CA PRO A 125 29.94 -17.55 -30.00
C PRO A 125 30.57 -17.69 -28.61
N ARG A 126 30.38 -16.69 -27.73
CA ARG A 126 30.89 -16.68 -26.34
C ARG A 126 29.94 -17.40 -25.35
N SER A 127 28.74 -17.77 -25.79
CA SER A 127 27.73 -18.36 -24.91
C SER A 127 27.73 -19.89 -24.97
N VAL A 128 27.02 -20.50 -24.02
CA VAL A 128 26.77 -21.94 -23.94
C VAL A 128 25.29 -22.18 -23.66
N SER A 129 24.80 -23.36 -24.04
CA SER A 129 23.35 -23.66 -24.09
C SER A 129 22.58 -23.43 -22.78
N TYR A 130 23.23 -23.59 -21.63
CA TYR A 130 22.59 -23.45 -20.32
C TYR A 130 22.67 -22.02 -19.73
N LEU A 131 23.48 -21.11 -20.30
CA LEU A 131 23.60 -19.74 -19.77
C LEU A 131 22.29 -18.98 -19.80
N MET A 132 21.56 -19.15 -20.89
CA MET A 132 20.23 -18.56 -21.03
C MET A 132 19.31 -19.04 -19.90
N GLN A 133 19.40 -20.31 -19.49
CA GLN A 133 18.53 -20.82 -18.42
C GLN A 133 18.87 -20.18 -17.06
N ILE A 134 20.15 -19.89 -16.79
CA ILE A 134 20.58 -19.20 -15.57
C ILE A 134 20.14 -17.73 -15.59
N TYR A 135 20.34 -17.03 -16.71
CA TYR A 135 19.96 -15.63 -16.80
C TYR A 135 18.43 -15.43 -16.79
N ASN A 136 17.66 -16.34 -17.41
CA ASN A 136 16.19 -16.34 -17.28
C ASN A 136 15.75 -16.56 -15.84
N GLU A 137 16.40 -17.46 -15.10
CA GLU A 137 16.10 -17.65 -13.67
C GLU A 137 16.36 -16.36 -12.90
N TYR A 138 17.51 -15.71 -13.10
CA TYR A 138 17.84 -14.44 -12.48
C TYR A 138 16.78 -13.35 -12.78
N LEU A 139 16.40 -13.18 -14.05
CA LEU A 139 15.34 -12.23 -14.43
C LEU A 139 14.01 -12.57 -13.76
N HIS A 140 13.65 -13.85 -13.74
CA HIS A 140 12.40 -14.28 -13.15
C HIS A 140 12.35 -14.01 -11.64
N GLN A 141 13.42 -14.32 -10.91
CA GLN A 141 13.52 -14.03 -9.48
C GLN A 141 13.38 -12.53 -9.17
N MET A 142 13.98 -11.67 -9.99
CA MET A 142 13.83 -10.21 -9.88
C MET A 142 12.39 -9.74 -10.16
N VAL A 143 11.73 -10.33 -11.18
CA VAL A 143 10.33 -10.05 -11.51
C VAL A 143 9.38 -10.50 -10.40
N LEU A 144 9.58 -11.71 -9.84
CA LEU A 144 8.81 -12.21 -8.71
C LEU A 144 8.98 -11.32 -7.49
N LEU A 145 10.21 -10.87 -7.20
CA LEU A 145 10.47 -9.93 -6.11
C LEU A 145 9.73 -8.61 -6.31
N ARG A 146 9.84 -7.97 -7.49
CA ARG A 146 9.11 -6.74 -7.79
C ARG A 146 7.61 -6.91 -7.55
N ASP A 147 7.03 -7.98 -8.11
CA ASP A 147 5.58 -8.19 -8.07
C ASP A 147 5.07 -8.52 -6.66
N SER A 148 5.89 -9.21 -5.86
CA SER A 148 5.56 -9.52 -4.47
C SER A 148 5.62 -8.28 -3.56
N LEU A 149 6.42 -7.27 -3.94
CA LEU A 149 6.58 -6.02 -3.19
C LEU A 149 5.54 -4.94 -3.53
N LEU A 150 4.75 -5.14 -4.60
CA LEU A 150 3.70 -4.19 -5.02
C LEU A 150 2.76 -3.74 -3.88
N PRO A 151 2.37 -4.59 -2.91
CA PRO A 151 1.48 -4.15 -1.84
C PRO A 151 2.04 -3.10 -0.88
N PHE A 152 3.36 -2.85 -0.84
CA PHE A 152 3.99 -2.11 0.26
C PHE A 152 4.51 -0.73 -0.16
N GLU A 153 4.00 0.34 0.44
CA GLU A 153 4.46 1.72 0.19
C GLU A 153 5.96 1.89 0.56
N ASN A 154 6.37 1.30 1.69
CA ASN A 154 7.75 1.23 2.19
C ASN A 154 8.41 -0.13 1.96
N PHE A 155 8.29 -0.67 0.74
CA PHE A 155 8.77 -2.00 0.36
C PHE A 155 10.24 -2.30 0.72
N GLU A 156 11.10 -1.29 0.82
CA GLU A 156 12.53 -1.44 1.16
C GLU A 156 12.75 -1.94 2.60
N GLU A 157 11.82 -1.62 3.50
CA GLU A 157 11.89 -1.97 4.93
C GLU A 157 11.28 -3.35 5.23
N VAL A 158 10.53 -3.92 4.29
CA VAL A 158 9.79 -5.18 4.48
C VAL A 158 10.76 -6.33 4.73
N VAL A 159 10.52 -7.07 5.80
CA VAL A 159 11.29 -8.26 6.18
C VAL A 159 10.62 -9.52 5.61
N ILE A 160 11.19 -10.07 4.57
CA ILE A 160 10.67 -11.21 3.81
C ILE A 160 11.20 -12.53 4.40
N PRO A 161 10.33 -13.39 4.96
CA PRO A 161 10.75 -14.70 5.44
C PRO A 161 10.88 -15.68 4.26
N ILE A 162 12.11 -16.03 3.91
CA ILE A 162 12.40 -17.08 2.93
C ILE A 162 12.45 -18.42 3.64
N ARG A 163 11.57 -19.33 3.23
CA ARG A 163 11.58 -20.73 3.71
C ARG A 163 12.43 -21.54 2.73
N GLY A 164 13.63 -21.93 3.18
CA GLY A 164 14.48 -22.82 2.40
C GLY A 164 13.75 -24.13 2.08
N GLY A 165 14.00 -24.66 0.89
CA GLY A 165 13.30 -25.82 0.37
C GLY A 165 14.09 -26.53 -0.73
N ALA A 166 13.90 -27.85 -0.83
CA ALA A 166 14.54 -28.65 -1.88
C ALA A 166 13.71 -28.70 -3.18
N ASP A 167 12.44 -28.27 -3.14
CA ASP A 167 11.56 -28.23 -4.30
C ASP A 167 11.78 -26.96 -5.13
N LYS A 168 11.57 -27.05 -6.44
CA LYS A 168 11.66 -25.93 -7.39
C LYS A 168 10.67 -24.81 -7.04
N SER A 169 9.50 -25.15 -6.50
CA SER A 169 8.51 -24.17 -6.06
C SER A 169 8.99 -23.31 -4.87
N GLN A 170 10.05 -23.74 -4.18
CA GLN A 170 10.64 -23.05 -3.02
C GLN A 170 12.00 -22.43 -3.35
N LEU A 171 12.35 -22.37 -4.64
CA LEU A 171 13.57 -21.75 -5.12
C LEU A 171 13.46 -20.22 -5.07
N GLY A 172 14.09 -19.60 -4.08
CA GLY A 172 14.05 -18.15 -3.92
C GLY A 172 12.61 -17.65 -3.76
N MET A 173 12.12 -16.84 -4.70
CA MET A 173 10.79 -16.22 -4.67
C MET A 173 9.70 -17.01 -5.40
N ARG A 174 10.01 -18.19 -5.98
CA ARG A 174 9.04 -18.98 -6.79
C ARG A 174 7.75 -19.35 -6.04
N PHE A 175 7.78 -19.37 -4.71
CA PHE A 175 6.60 -19.64 -3.89
C PHE A 175 5.48 -18.60 -4.07
N THR A 176 5.78 -17.41 -4.62
CA THR A 176 4.78 -16.37 -4.88
C THR A 176 4.11 -16.48 -6.26
N GLU A 177 4.60 -17.35 -7.16
CA GLU A 177 4.09 -17.50 -8.53
C GLU A 177 2.56 -17.71 -8.61
N PRO A 178 1.93 -18.61 -7.83
CA PRO A 178 0.50 -18.86 -7.96
C PRO A 178 -0.33 -17.62 -7.61
N GLN A 179 0.05 -16.92 -6.52
CA GLN A 179 -0.66 -15.72 -6.09
C GLN A 179 -0.40 -14.54 -7.02
N ARG A 180 0.83 -14.42 -7.56
CA ARG A 180 1.17 -13.44 -8.60
C ARG A 180 0.25 -13.58 -9.80
N MET A 181 0.06 -14.78 -10.33
CA MET A 181 -0.79 -15.00 -11.52
C MET A 181 -2.23 -14.55 -11.28
N SER A 182 -2.80 -14.89 -10.12
CA SER A 182 -4.15 -14.44 -9.76
C SER A 182 -4.24 -12.92 -9.60
N PHE A 183 -3.24 -12.30 -8.97
CA PHE A 183 -3.21 -10.86 -8.76
C PHE A 183 -3.08 -10.08 -10.07
N LEU A 184 -2.19 -10.52 -10.96
CA LEU A 184 -2.02 -9.91 -12.28
C LEU A 184 -3.27 -10.07 -13.14
N ALA A 185 -3.96 -11.22 -13.07
CA ALA A 185 -5.23 -11.39 -13.77
C ALA A 185 -6.29 -10.39 -13.27
N GLU A 186 -6.41 -10.18 -11.96
CA GLU A 186 -7.32 -9.17 -11.38
C GLU A 186 -6.91 -7.75 -11.81
N LEU A 187 -5.63 -7.42 -11.69
CA LEU A 187 -5.07 -6.13 -12.10
C LEU A 187 -5.40 -5.78 -13.55
N MET A 188 -5.36 -6.76 -14.47
CA MET A 188 -5.63 -6.54 -15.89
C MET A 188 -7.11 -6.54 -16.25
N THR A 189 -7.96 -7.27 -15.52
CA THR A 189 -9.37 -7.48 -15.89
C THR A 189 -10.38 -6.69 -15.05
N LYS A 190 -10.03 -6.32 -13.82
CA LYS A 190 -10.93 -5.69 -12.84
C LYS A 190 -10.28 -4.48 -12.17
N SER A 191 -11.07 -3.72 -11.41
CA SER A 191 -10.54 -2.74 -10.46
C SER A 191 -9.93 -3.47 -9.27
N ILE A 192 -8.75 -3.02 -8.84
CA ILE A 192 -8.00 -3.66 -7.76
C ILE A 192 -8.73 -3.49 -6.43
N THR A 193 -8.95 -4.60 -5.76
CA THR A 193 -9.58 -4.63 -4.42
C THR A 193 -8.54 -4.58 -3.30
N GLN A 194 -8.92 -4.07 -2.13
CA GLN A 194 -8.05 -4.13 -0.94
C GLN A 194 -7.72 -5.59 -0.55
N ALA A 195 -8.69 -6.50 -0.72
CA ALA A 195 -8.52 -7.91 -0.43
C ALA A 195 -7.43 -8.56 -1.31
N ALA A 196 -7.34 -8.18 -2.58
CA ALA A 196 -6.30 -8.67 -3.48
C ALA A 196 -4.90 -8.20 -3.06
N VAL A 197 -4.77 -6.91 -2.69
CA VAL A 197 -3.51 -6.34 -2.17
C VAL A 197 -3.09 -7.03 -0.88
N PHE A 198 -4.02 -7.19 0.06
CA PHE A 198 -3.81 -7.94 1.30
C PHE A 198 -3.33 -9.37 1.03
N LYS A 199 -3.99 -10.09 0.12
CA LYS A 199 -3.67 -11.50 -0.15
C LYS A 199 -2.26 -11.68 -0.71
N VAL A 200 -1.77 -10.77 -1.55
CA VAL A 200 -0.38 -10.80 -2.04
C VAL A 200 0.60 -10.61 -0.88
N ALA A 201 0.38 -9.59 -0.05
CA ALA A 201 1.23 -9.31 1.12
C ALA A 201 1.23 -10.49 2.12
N GLN A 202 0.07 -11.08 2.34
CA GLN A 202 -0.13 -12.20 3.25
C GLN A 202 0.57 -13.47 2.74
N VAL A 203 0.49 -13.80 1.44
CA VAL A 203 1.22 -14.94 0.87
C VAL A 203 2.73 -14.75 0.97
N LEU A 204 3.22 -13.50 0.80
CA LEU A 204 4.64 -13.19 0.92
C LEU A 204 5.16 -13.37 2.35
N LEU A 205 4.45 -12.83 3.35
CA LEU A 205 4.98 -12.68 4.71
C LEU A 205 4.40 -13.70 5.72
N ALA A 206 3.15 -14.09 5.56
CA ALA A 206 2.41 -14.95 6.49
C ALA A 206 1.48 -15.95 5.75
N PRO A 207 2.04 -16.89 4.95
CA PRO A 207 1.24 -17.74 4.07
C PRO A 207 0.31 -18.73 4.78
N LYS A 208 0.45 -18.90 6.09
CA LYS A 208 -0.41 -19.77 6.92
C LYS A 208 -1.59 -19.03 7.54
N LEU A 209 -1.63 -17.71 7.42
CA LEU A 209 -2.74 -16.90 7.93
C LEU A 209 -3.99 -17.11 7.05
N SER A 210 -5.17 -17.02 7.64
CA SER A 210 -6.42 -17.07 6.89
C SER A 210 -6.64 -15.74 6.17
N SER A 211 -7.04 -15.80 4.89
CA SER A 211 -7.09 -14.61 4.02
C SER A 211 -8.45 -13.92 3.98
N GLY A 212 -9.37 -14.22 4.90
CA GLY A 212 -10.81 -14.06 4.72
C GLY A 212 -11.26 -12.63 4.41
N LYS A 213 -11.37 -11.80 5.46
CA LYS A 213 -11.90 -10.42 5.38
C LYS A 213 -10.96 -9.39 5.99
N ALA A 214 -9.67 -9.72 6.06
CA ALA A 214 -8.68 -8.88 6.71
C ALA A 214 -8.20 -7.73 5.80
N TYR A 215 -7.79 -6.64 6.43
CA TYR A 215 -7.21 -5.47 5.77
C TYR A 215 -5.73 -5.27 6.09
N GLY A 216 -5.26 -5.90 7.15
CA GLY A 216 -3.90 -5.87 7.66
C GLY A 216 -3.64 -7.11 8.49
N PHE A 217 -2.39 -7.31 8.88
CA PHE A 217 -1.98 -8.45 9.69
C PHE A 217 -0.69 -8.16 10.42
N GLN A 218 -0.41 -8.92 11.46
CA GLN A 218 0.89 -9.01 12.09
C GLN A 218 1.45 -10.41 11.86
N TYR A 219 2.77 -10.48 11.72
CA TYR A 219 3.54 -11.72 11.64
C TYR A 219 4.79 -11.59 12.51
N LYS A 220 5.60 -12.65 12.57
CA LYS A 220 6.78 -12.75 13.45
C LYS A 220 7.70 -11.51 13.44
N SER A 221 7.89 -10.88 12.28
CA SER A 221 8.85 -9.79 12.12
C SER A 221 8.23 -8.40 12.15
N GLY A 222 6.89 -8.28 12.14
CA GLY A 222 6.26 -6.98 12.30
C GLY A 222 4.79 -6.92 11.92
N LEU A 223 4.29 -5.68 11.84
CA LEU A 223 2.93 -5.29 11.58
C LEU A 223 2.79 -4.78 10.14
N VAL A 224 1.69 -5.13 9.49
CA VAL A 224 1.32 -4.68 8.14
C VAL A 224 -0.09 -4.10 8.20
N VAL A 225 -0.20 -2.79 8.00
CA VAL A 225 -1.47 -2.05 8.05
C VAL A 225 -1.63 -1.17 6.81
N PRO A 226 -2.84 -0.71 6.46
CA PRO A 226 -3.04 0.26 5.40
C PRO A 226 -2.15 1.49 5.57
N ALA A 227 -1.43 1.90 4.52
CA ALA A 227 -0.38 2.91 4.65
C ALA A 227 -0.90 4.25 5.20
N VAL A 228 -2.12 4.63 4.82
CA VAL A 228 -2.76 5.87 5.28
C VAL A 228 -2.82 6.02 6.80
N VAL A 229 -3.03 4.92 7.53
CA VAL A 229 -3.22 5.00 9.00
C VAL A 229 -1.92 5.27 9.74
N VAL A 230 -0.79 5.21 9.05
CA VAL A 230 0.57 5.37 9.60
C VAL A 230 1.41 6.34 8.76
N GLY A 231 0.76 7.37 8.23
CA GLY A 231 1.39 8.51 7.58
C GLY A 231 1.67 8.36 6.08
N GLY A 232 1.24 7.26 5.46
CA GLY A 232 1.21 7.11 4.01
C GLY A 232 0.11 7.94 3.36
N SER A 233 0.15 8.04 2.03
CA SER A 233 -0.88 8.73 1.24
C SER A 233 -1.53 7.82 0.20
N SER A 234 -1.11 6.56 0.15
CA SER A 234 -1.67 5.57 -0.76
C SER A 234 -3.14 5.26 -0.45
N LEU A 235 -3.91 4.97 -1.50
CA LEU A 235 -5.29 4.50 -1.42
C LEU A 235 -5.36 3.05 -0.92
N ARG A 236 -4.54 2.14 -1.47
CA ARG A 236 -4.65 0.69 -1.20
C ARG A 236 -3.38 0.02 -0.68
N LEU A 237 -2.22 0.67 -0.80
CA LEU A 237 -0.97 0.10 -0.33
C LEU A 237 -0.97 -0.03 1.19
N LEU A 238 -0.17 -0.99 1.63
CA LEU A 238 0.11 -1.30 3.01
C LEU A 238 1.46 -0.70 3.38
N ARG A 239 1.70 -0.56 4.67
CA ARG A 239 3.01 -0.18 5.22
C ARG A 239 3.42 -1.23 6.24
N TYR A 240 4.67 -1.66 6.14
CA TYR A 240 5.30 -2.52 7.13
C TYR A 240 5.86 -1.68 8.28
N ILE A 241 5.70 -2.17 9.51
CA ILE A 241 6.20 -1.54 10.72
C ILE A 241 6.91 -2.65 11.52
N PRO A 242 8.17 -2.46 11.94
CA PRO A 242 8.91 -3.44 12.73
C PRO A 242 8.45 -3.43 14.20
N ALA A 243 7.17 -3.72 14.43
CA ALA A 243 6.54 -3.75 15.74
C ALA A 243 5.53 -4.91 15.82
N VAL A 244 5.36 -5.43 17.03
CA VAL A 244 4.40 -6.48 17.39
C VAL A 244 3.47 -5.88 18.44
N ILE A 245 2.18 -5.82 18.14
CA ILE A 245 1.14 -5.28 19.03
C ILE A 245 0.53 -6.41 19.89
N ASP A 246 0.22 -7.56 19.28
CA ASP A 246 -0.27 -8.73 20.03
C ASP A 246 0.88 -9.71 20.28
N GLU A 247 1.48 -9.65 21.47
CA GLU A 247 2.58 -10.56 21.86
C GLU A 247 2.09 -11.99 22.13
N SER A 248 0.77 -12.20 22.29
CA SER A 248 0.23 -13.52 22.63
C SER A 248 0.24 -14.48 21.44
N ILE A 249 0.19 -13.95 20.21
CA ILE A 249 0.07 -14.74 18.98
C ILE A 249 1.04 -14.21 17.90
N PRO A 250 1.86 -15.08 17.30
CA PRO A 250 2.89 -14.65 16.34
C PRO A 250 2.34 -14.22 14.97
N GLU A 251 1.16 -14.71 14.58
CA GLU A 251 0.52 -14.38 13.29
C GLU A 251 -0.97 -14.12 13.52
N VAL A 252 -1.42 -12.89 13.27
CA VAL A 252 -2.81 -12.46 13.49
C VAL A 252 -3.29 -11.60 12.32
N ALA A 253 -4.52 -11.84 11.88
CA ALA A 253 -5.19 -11.06 10.85
C ALA A 253 -6.09 -10.00 11.50
N PHE A 254 -6.06 -8.78 10.96
CA PHE A 254 -6.93 -7.69 11.42
C PHE A 254 -8.14 -7.57 10.49
N GLU A 255 -9.32 -7.82 11.04
CA GLU A 255 -10.60 -7.80 10.34
C GLU A 255 -11.38 -6.51 10.61
N TYR A 256 -12.20 -6.11 9.64
CA TYR A 256 -13.09 -4.96 9.80
C TYR A 256 -14.09 -5.22 10.93
N ALA A 257 -14.30 -4.22 11.79
CA ALA A 257 -15.38 -4.26 12.78
C ALA A 257 -16.76 -4.42 12.09
N ILE A 258 -16.94 -3.72 10.96
CA ILE A 258 -18.12 -3.81 10.11
C ILE A 258 -17.69 -4.32 8.73
N PRO A 259 -17.87 -5.62 8.42
CA PRO A 259 -17.42 -6.18 7.15
C PRO A 259 -18.12 -5.58 5.92
N ASP A 260 -19.43 -5.42 5.99
CA ASP A 260 -20.26 -4.81 4.95
C ASP A 260 -20.82 -3.48 5.45
N TYR A 261 -20.33 -2.38 4.89
CA TYR A 261 -20.73 -1.05 5.34
C TYR A 261 -22.14 -0.68 4.87
N TYR A 262 -22.66 -1.30 3.80
CA TYR A 262 -24.03 -1.03 3.35
C TYR A 262 -25.06 -1.52 4.36
N ALA A 263 -24.72 -2.59 5.10
CA ALA A 263 -25.53 -3.16 6.18
C ALA A 263 -25.20 -2.57 7.56
N ALA A 264 -24.31 -1.57 7.64
CA ALA A 264 -23.92 -0.97 8.91
C ALA A 264 -25.12 -0.29 9.59
N PRO A 265 -25.29 -0.43 10.93
CA PRO A 265 -26.16 0.44 11.69
C PRO A 265 -25.78 1.91 11.44
N ARG A 266 -26.79 2.76 11.24
CA ARG A 266 -26.61 4.19 10.96
C ARG A 266 -26.95 5.00 12.19
N THR A 267 -26.02 5.82 12.64
CA THR A 267 -26.23 6.72 13.77
C THR A 267 -26.33 8.15 13.26
N GLU A 268 -27.22 8.94 13.85
CA GLU A 268 -27.33 10.36 13.52
C GLU A 268 -26.09 11.12 14.01
N ILE A 269 -25.60 12.06 13.20
CA ILE A 269 -24.59 13.03 13.63
C ILE A 269 -25.12 13.84 14.82
N PRO A 270 -24.29 14.18 15.82
CA PRO A 270 -24.71 15.07 16.89
C PRO A 270 -25.25 16.41 16.38
N GLU A 271 -26.02 17.08 17.24
CA GLU A 271 -26.49 18.45 16.97
C GLU A 271 -25.30 19.38 16.68
N PRO A 272 -25.40 20.23 15.64
CA PRO A 272 -24.30 21.12 15.25
C PRO A 272 -24.01 22.15 16.34
N GLU A 273 -22.74 22.42 16.59
CA GLU A 273 -22.32 23.50 17.47
C GLU A 273 -22.57 24.89 16.86
N GLN A 274 -22.61 24.99 15.53
CA GLN A 274 -22.95 26.22 14.81
C GLN A 274 -23.65 25.90 13.48
N THR A 275 -24.61 26.75 13.11
CA THR A 275 -25.18 26.78 11.75
C THR A 275 -24.73 28.05 11.07
N VAL A 276 -24.26 27.93 9.82
CA VAL A 276 -23.83 29.04 8.97
C VAL A 276 -24.81 29.17 7.82
N ASP A 277 -25.37 30.37 7.64
CA ASP A 277 -26.35 30.63 6.58
C ASP A 277 -25.66 30.74 5.20
N GLN A 278 -26.48 30.65 4.15
CA GLN A 278 -26.00 30.74 2.77
C GLN A 278 -25.19 32.02 2.54
N GLY A 279 -23.98 31.88 1.98
CA GLY A 279 -23.12 33.02 1.64
C GLY A 279 -22.35 33.63 2.81
N GLU A 280 -22.60 33.20 4.05
CA GLU A 280 -21.82 33.63 5.21
C GLU A 280 -20.43 32.97 5.23
N GLN A 281 -19.43 33.71 5.70
CA GLN A 281 -18.08 33.16 5.83
C GLN A 281 -18.01 32.17 6.98
N VAL A 282 -17.48 30.98 6.70
CA VAL A 282 -17.12 30.02 7.73
C VAL A 282 -15.89 30.53 8.47
N LEU A 283 -16.08 31.09 9.66
CA LEU A 283 -14.99 31.42 10.56
C LEU A 283 -14.47 30.12 11.21
N GLY A 284 -13.15 29.89 11.15
CA GLY A 284 -12.48 28.72 11.76
C GLY A 284 -12.42 28.80 13.29
N THR A 285 -13.56 28.99 13.95
CA THR A 285 -13.66 29.46 15.34
C THR A 285 -14.28 28.48 16.33
N LEU A 286 -14.77 27.30 15.91
CA LEU A 286 -15.33 26.33 16.87
C LEU A 286 -14.27 25.68 17.74
N LEU A 287 -13.06 25.51 17.22
CA LEU A 287 -11.95 24.92 17.95
C LEU A 287 -11.32 25.97 18.87
N SER A 288 -11.87 26.08 20.07
CA SER A 288 -11.16 26.63 21.23
C SER A 288 -9.87 25.82 21.46
N SER A 289 -8.86 26.38 22.12
CA SER A 289 -7.67 25.63 22.57
C SER A 289 -7.97 24.53 23.61
N LYS A 290 -9.23 24.13 23.76
CA LYS A 290 -9.75 23.10 24.64
C LYS A 290 -10.26 21.97 23.75
N ASN A 291 -10.02 20.73 24.13
CA ASN A 291 -10.30 19.50 23.40
C ASN A 291 -9.26 19.15 22.33
N SER A 292 -8.00 19.54 22.54
CA SER A 292 -6.89 19.11 21.68
C SER A 292 -6.54 17.64 21.94
N LEU A 293 -6.09 16.94 20.90
CA LEU A 293 -5.58 15.57 21.00
C LEU A 293 -4.25 15.56 21.79
N VAL A 294 -4.17 14.78 22.86
CA VAL A 294 -2.98 14.66 23.72
C VAL A 294 -2.22 13.36 23.49
N ALA A 295 -2.92 12.28 23.17
CA ALA A 295 -2.31 10.99 22.89
C ALA A 295 -3.11 10.19 21.86
N CYS A 296 -2.40 9.31 21.14
CA CYS A 296 -3.02 8.29 20.31
C CYS A 296 -2.18 7.00 20.30
N SER A 297 -2.85 5.86 20.18
CA SER A 297 -2.24 4.53 20.17
C SER A 297 -3.04 3.56 19.29
N PHE A 298 -2.40 2.47 18.88
CA PHE A 298 -3.11 1.32 18.33
C PHE A 298 -3.28 0.28 19.43
N GLU A 299 -4.48 -0.27 19.54
CA GLU A 299 -4.79 -1.33 20.49
C GLU A 299 -5.57 -2.46 19.82
N VAL A 300 -5.37 -3.67 20.32
CA VAL A 300 -6.10 -4.84 19.84
C VAL A 300 -7.36 -4.98 20.67
N ALA A 301 -8.52 -4.85 20.03
CA ALA A 301 -9.79 -5.02 20.71
C ALA A 301 -9.97 -6.49 21.11
N SER A 302 -10.39 -6.72 22.36
CA SER A 302 -10.60 -8.06 22.92
C SER A 302 -11.90 -8.69 22.40
N THR A 303 -11.97 -9.03 21.12
CA THR A 303 -13.12 -9.74 20.55
C THR A 303 -12.86 -11.24 20.50
N LYS A 304 -13.82 -12.01 21.04
CA LYS A 304 -13.85 -13.48 20.95
C LYS A 304 -14.17 -13.90 19.51
N SER A 305 -13.19 -13.91 18.63
CA SER A 305 -13.35 -14.37 17.24
C SER A 305 -12.05 -15.01 16.77
N ASP A 306 -12.03 -16.34 16.67
CA ASP A 306 -10.89 -17.19 16.28
C ASP A 306 -9.55 -16.93 17.01
N GLU A 307 -8.70 -17.95 17.14
CA GLU A 307 -7.40 -17.76 17.78
C GLU A 307 -6.47 -16.81 17.00
N ARG A 308 -6.76 -16.47 15.73
CA ARG A 308 -5.87 -15.69 14.85
C ARG A 308 -6.52 -14.52 14.11
N SER A 309 -7.73 -14.13 14.50
CA SER A 309 -8.40 -12.93 13.97
C SER A 309 -8.62 -11.94 15.10
N ARG A 310 -8.33 -10.66 14.87
CA ARG A 310 -8.52 -9.58 15.84
C ARG A 310 -9.04 -8.33 15.13
N GLN A 311 -9.52 -7.37 15.90
CA GLN A 311 -9.78 -6.01 15.42
C GLN A 311 -8.67 -5.10 15.96
N LEU A 312 -8.20 -4.18 15.12
CA LEU A 312 -7.23 -3.17 15.50
C LEU A 312 -7.94 -1.82 15.56
N GLU A 313 -7.80 -1.15 16.69
CA GLU A 313 -8.45 0.13 16.95
C GLU A 313 -7.42 1.25 17.12
N LEU A 314 -7.74 2.42 16.58
CA LEU A 314 -7.05 3.68 16.85
C LEU A 314 -7.73 4.33 18.06
N HIS A 315 -7.00 4.41 19.17
CA HIS A 315 -7.43 5.08 20.38
C HIS A 315 -6.95 6.53 20.39
N LEU A 316 -7.83 7.43 20.80
CA LEU A 316 -7.60 8.87 20.89
C LEU A 316 -7.95 9.35 22.29
N GLU A 317 -7.02 10.09 22.90
CA GLU A 317 -7.23 10.77 24.17
C GLU A 317 -7.15 12.29 23.96
N HIS A 318 -8.17 13.01 24.41
CA HIS A 318 -8.25 14.46 24.34
C HIS A 318 -8.03 15.10 25.72
N ASP A 319 -7.60 16.36 25.74
CA ASP A 319 -7.21 17.08 26.97
C ASP A 319 -8.35 17.26 28.00
N ASN A 320 -9.58 17.08 27.56
CA ASN A 320 -10.80 17.14 28.36
C ASN A 320 -11.15 15.78 29.01
N GLY A 321 -10.32 14.75 28.81
CA GLY A 321 -10.52 13.38 29.30
C GLY A 321 -11.44 12.53 28.43
N LEU A 322 -11.98 13.06 27.33
CA LEU A 322 -12.79 12.26 26.41
C LEU A 322 -11.91 11.35 25.56
N CYS A 323 -12.31 10.09 25.49
CA CYS A 323 -11.65 9.08 24.68
C CYS A 323 -12.56 8.66 23.52
N ALA A 324 -11.94 8.35 22.39
CA ALA A 324 -12.61 7.74 21.24
C ALA A 324 -11.79 6.55 20.74
N SER A 325 -12.47 5.52 20.25
CA SER A 325 -11.86 4.38 19.59
C SER A 325 -12.50 4.14 18.23
N VAL A 326 -11.68 3.85 17.21
CA VAL A 326 -12.14 3.65 15.83
C VAL A 326 -11.38 2.49 15.17
N ASP A 327 -12.11 1.56 14.55
CA ASP A 327 -11.52 0.46 13.78
C ASP A 327 -10.65 0.99 12.62
N VAL A 328 -9.38 0.58 12.62
CA VAL A 328 -8.38 0.94 11.60
C VAL A 328 -8.83 0.50 10.20
N GLY A 329 -9.59 -0.60 10.11
CA GLY A 329 -10.20 -1.07 8.87
C GLY A 329 -11.18 -0.06 8.31
N GLN A 330 -12.10 0.45 9.13
CA GLN A 330 -13.03 1.50 8.72
C GLN A 330 -12.30 2.77 8.31
N ILE A 331 -11.24 3.19 9.01
CA ILE A 331 -10.44 4.36 8.61
C ILE A 331 -9.92 4.20 7.18
N ALA A 332 -9.28 3.06 6.90
CA ALA A 332 -8.75 2.78 5.57
C ALA A 332 -9.85 2.69 4.50
N ARG A 333 -11.04 2.22 4.87
CA ARG A 333 -12.21 2.20 4.00
C ARG A 333 -12.70 3.62 3.71
N GLY A 334 -12.93 4.43 4.73
CA GLY A 334 -13.34 5.83 4.59
C GLY A 334 -12.36 6.60 3.72
N TRP A 335 -11.05 6.42 3.91
CA TRP A 335 -10.04 7.02 3.04
C TRP A 335 -10.22 6.65 1.56
N ARG A 336 -10.39 5.36 1.25
CA ARG A 336 -10.55 4.88 -0.15
C ARG A 336 -11.77 5.42 -0.87
N TYR A 337 -12.86 5.69 -0.13
CA TYR A 337 -14.11 6.20 -0.68
C TYR A 337 -14.24 7.73 -0.54
N SER A 338 -13.33 8.37 0.19
CA SER A 338 -13.32 9.82 0.32
C SER A 338 -12.85 10.53 -0.95
N TYR A 339 -13.34 11.76 -1.12
CA TYR A 339 -12.92 12.65 -2.18
C TYR A 339 -11.88 13.62 -1.63
N HIS A 340 -10.76 13.78 -2.33
CA HIS A 340 -9.70 14.69 -1.92
C HIS A 340 -9.77 15.97 -2.76
N VAL A 341 -9.97 17.10 -2.10
CA VAL A 341 -9.94 18.43 -2.71
C VAL A 341 -8.69 19.15 -2.24
N GLY A 342 -7.84 19.55 -3.18
CA GLY A 342 -6.61 20.31 -2.94
C GLY A 342 -6.60 21.61 -3.74
N PRO A 343 -5.57 22.46 -3.56
CA PRO A 343 -5.53 23.77 -4.20
C PRO A 343 -5.56 23.63 -5.72
N ALA A 344 -6.61 24.16 -6.36
CA ALA A 344 -6.58 24.39 -7.80
C ALA A 344 -5.67 25.60 -8.08
N HIS A 345 -4.80 25.47 -9.07
CA HIS A 345 -4.10 26.62 -9.61
C HIS A 345 -5.16 27.57 -10.20
N ASP A 346 -5.20 28.81 -9.68
CA ASP A 346 -5.92 29.98 -10.22
C ASP A 346 -7.40 30.24 -9.84
N THR A 347 -7.99 29.57 -8.84
CA THR A 347 -9.34 29.93 -8.35
C THR A 347 -9.31 30.82 -7.11
N PRO A 348 -10.11 31.91 -7.05
CA PRO A 348 -10.25 32.69 -5.82
C PRO A 348 -10.80 31.81 -4.69
N HIS A 349 -10.18 31.89 -3.51
CA HIS A 349 -10.63 31.10 -2.35
C HIS A 349 -12.03 31.53 -1.90
N VAL A 350 -13.05 30.79 -2.35
CA VAL A 350 -14.42 30.91 -1.84
C VAL A 350 -14.46 30.37 -0.40
N LYS A 351 -14.85 31.22 0.56
CA LYS A 351 -14.91 30.94 2.00
C LYS A 351 -16.33 30.70 2.54
N SER A 352 -17.32 30.63 1.66
CA SER A 352 -18.71 30.39 2.01
C SER A 352 -19.28 29.23 1.19
N PHE A 353 -20.32 28.59 1.73
CA PHE A 353 -21.12 27.60 1.00
C PHE A 353 -22.29 28.29 0.29
N SER A 354 -22.70 27.72 -0.85
CA SER A 354 -23.88 28.13 -1.61
C SER A 354 -25.20 27.63 -0.98
N ALA A 355 -25.12 26.81 0.08
CA ALA A 355 -26.24 26.36 0.89
C ALA A 355 -25.90 26.47 2.40
N PRO A 356 -26.91 26.45 3.29
CA PRO A 356 -26.69 26.41 4.74
C PRO A 356 -25.79 25.24 5.14
N CYS A 357 -24.89 25.49 6.09
CA CYS A 357 -23.89 24.53 6.53
C CYS A 357 -23.97 24.32 8.05
N SER A 358 -24.02 23.05 8.45
CA SER A 358 -23.93 22.63 9.84
C SER A 358 -22.46 22.40 10.19
N VAL A 359 -21.95 23.09 11.20
CA VAL A 359 -20.54 23.05 11.58
C VAL A 359 -20.36 22.27 12.89
N HIS A 360 -19.42 21.32 12.86
CA HIS A 360 -19.16 20.35 13.90
C HIS A 360 -17.69 20.36 14.35
N SER A 361 -17.43 20.02 15.60
CA SER A 361 -16.07 19.67 16.05
C SER A 361 -15.78 18.17 15.85
N ALA A 362 -14.54 17.82 15.52
CA ALA A 362 -14.13 16.41 15.40
C ALA A 362 -14.40 15.63 16.69
N VAL A 363 -14.07 16.22 17.83
CA VAL A 363 -14.25 15.61 19.15
C VAL A 363 -15.72 15.29 19.42
N SER A 364 -16.67 16.17 19.07
CA SER A 364 -18.09 15.91 19.31
C SER A 364 -18.60 14.73 18.48
N VAL A 365 -18.23 14.67 17.20
CA VAL A 365 -18.60 13.57 16.29
C VAL A 365 -17.96 12.24 16.72
N LEU A 366 -16.73 12.27 17.24
CA LEU A 366 -16.03 11.06 17.68
C LEU A 366 -16.53 10.52 19.03
N THR A 367 -16.96 11.38 19.95
CA THR A 367 -17.20 11.00 21.36
C THR A 367 -18.68 10.94 21.75
N LYS A 368 -19.55 11.77 21.16
CA LYS A 368 -20.98 11.85 21.56
C LYS A 368 -21.88 10.84 20.86
N THR A 369 -21.34 10.10 19.91
CA THR A 369 -22.04 9.00 19.24
C THR A 369 -21.89 7.76 20.11
N GLU A 370 -22.77 7.55 21.09
CA GLU A 370 -22.70 6.40 22.00
C GLU A 370 -23.17 5.08 21.33
N GLN A 371 -23.76 5.15 20.14
CA GLN A 371 -24.32 3.98 19.46
C GLN A 371 -23.28 3.30 18.55
N GLU A 372 -23.35 1.96 18.50
CA GLU A 372 -22.65 1.14 17.51
C GLU A 372 -23.18 1.48 16.11
N GLY A 373 -22.31 1.89 15.19
CA GLY A 373 -22.71 2.27 13.84
C GLY A 373 -21.80 3.30 13.17
N LEU A 374 -22.11 3.57 11.89
CA LEU A 374 -21.49 4.63 11.10
C LEU A 374 -22.35 5.89 11.15
N VAL A 375 -21.72 7.04 11.32
CA VAL A 375 -22.39 8.35 11.45
C VAL A 375 -22.88 8.84 10.09
N THR A 376 -24.12 9.28 10.04
CA THR A 376 -24.79 9.87 8.87
C THR A 376 -25.77 10.96 9.32
N SER A 377 -26.47 11.61 8.38
CA SER A 377 -27.54 12.56 8.69
C SER A 377 -28.78 12.21 7.87
N LYS A 378 -29.91 11.97 8.56
CA LYS A 378 -31.22 11.71 7.93
C LYS A 378 -31.79 12.96 7.28
N ALA A 379 -31.46 14.13 7.81
CA ALA A 379 -31.85 15.42 7.25
C ALA A 379 -31.04 15.78 5.99
N GLY A 380 -29.94 15.07 5.72
CA GLY A 380 -29.01 15.39 4.66
C GLY A 380 -28.27 16.71 4.94
N GLY A 381 -27.86 17.40 3.88
CA GLY A 381 -27.24 18.72 3.97
C GLY A 381 -25.70 18.70 4.05
N ILE A 382 -25.10 19.89 4.16
CA ILE A 382 -23.65 20.06 4.24
C ILE A 382 -23.22 20.12 5.70
N HIS A 383 -22.31 19.23 6.08
CA HIS A 383 -21.74 19.12 7.42
C HIS A 383 -20.24 19.36 7.35
N LEU A 384 -19.77 20.50 7.85
CA LEU A 384 -18.35 20.80 7.99
C LEU A 384 -17.85 20.33 9.35
N ILE A 385 -16.89 19.40 9.38
CA ILE A 385 -16.28 18.87 10.60
C ILE A 385 -14.84 19.37 10.70
N GLN A 386 -14.59 20.17 11.74
CA GLN A 386 -13.30 20.80 12.00
C GLN A 386 -12.45 19.94 12.94
N ALA A 387 -11.23 19.61 12.53
CA ALA A 387 -10.26 18.79 13.26
C ALA A 387 -8.98 19.59 13.59
N HIS A 388 -8.36 19.32 14.74
CA HIS A 388 -7.07 19.92 15.12
C HIS A 388 -5.87 19.22 14.49
N SER A 389 -6.05 17.95 14.11
CA SER A 389 -4.97 17.07 13.69
C SER A 389 -5.41 16.16 12.55
N LYS A 390 -4.42 15.67 11.79
CA LYS A 390 -4.64 14.67 10.74
C LYS A 390 -5.15 13.34 11.33
N VAL A 391 -4.80 13.04 12.58
CA VAL A 391 -5.21 11.82 13.27
C VAL A 391 -6.72 11.83 13.56
N GLU A 392 -7.27 12.98 13.97
CA GLU A 392 -8.73 13.13 14.11
C GLU A 392 -9.45 12.99 12.77
N ILE A 393 -8.90 13.52 11.67
CA ILE A 393 -9.46 13.30 10.32
C ILE A 393 -9.49 11.80 9.99
N LEU A 394 -8.41 11.08 10.27
CA LEU A 394 -8.36 9.63 10.07
C LEU A 394 -9.45 8.92 10.89
N ALA A 395 -9.57 9.24 12.18
CA ALA A 395 -10.62 8.66 13.02
C ALA A 395 -12.02 8.98 12.51
N LEU A 396 -12.27 10.21 12.05
CA LEU A 396 -13.55 10.59 11.45
C LEU A 396 -13.88 9.77 10.20
N LEU A 397 -12.89 9.47 9.35
CA LEU A 397 -13.10 8.60 8.18
C LEU A 397 -13.53 7.19 8.57
N GLY A 398 -13.10 6.67 9.72
CA GLY A 398 -13.56 5.38 10.22
C GLY A 398 -14.91 5.44 10.94
N ARG A 399 -15.35 6.63 11.36
CA ARG A 399 -16.61 6.84 12.07
C ARG A 399 -17.77 7.21 11.15
N LEU A 400 -17.50 7.94 10.06
CA LEU A 400 -18.50 8.41 9.11
C LEU A 400 -18.90 7.33 8.11
N TYR A 401 -20.14 7.39 7.66
CA TYR A 401 -20.61 6.58 6.54
C TYR A 401 -19.91 7.04 5.24
N PRO A 402 -19.27 6.14 4.47
CA PRO A 402 -18.22 6.52 3.51
C PRO A 402 -18.70 7.12 2.17
N ASP A 403 -20.00 7.17 1.90
CA ASP A 403 -20.52 7.45 0.54
C ASP A 403 -20.25 8.88 0.02
N ASN A 404 -20.20 9.89 0.90
CA ASN A 404 -20.03 11.30 0.47
C ASN A 404 -19.18 12.12 1.48
N VAL A 405 -17.97 11.65 1.73
CA VAL A 405 -16.99 12.31 2.60
C VAL A 405 -15.92 12.99 1.76
N ILE A 406 -15.71 14.29 1.98
CA ILE A 406 -14.71 15.11 1.29
C ILE A 406 -13.65 15.55 2.29
N ILE A 407 -12.38 15.35 1.95
CA ILE A 407 -11.23 15.87 2.69
C ILE A 407 -10.77 17.14 2.00
N LEU A 408 -10.90 18.25 2.71
CA LEU A 408 -10.44 19.57 2.27
C LEU A 408 -9.00 19.78 2.74
N ALA A 409 -8.05 19.68 1.81
CA ALA A 409 -6.65 19.98 2.08
C ALA A 409 -6.41 21.50 2.18
N ASP A 410 -5.29 21.88 2.79
CA ASP A 410 -4.89 23.29 2.91
C ASP A 410 -4.85 23.97 1.54
N GLY A 411 -5.57 25.08 1.40
CA GLY A 411 -5.67 25.85 0.15
C GLY A 411 -6.74 25.38 -0.83
N GLY A 412 -7.48 24.30 -0.57
CA GLY A 412 -8.66 23.94 -1.36
C GLY A 412 -9.81 24.95 -1.17
N SER A 413 -10.69 25.08 -2.17
CA SER A 413 -11.84 26.00 -2.09
C SER A 413 -13.14 25.27 -1.72
N LEU A 414 -14.07 25.98 -1.04
CA LEU A 414 -15.38 25.40 -0.72
C LEU A 414 -16.24 25.18 -1.97
N GLU A 415 -16.01 25.94 -3.04
CA GLU A 415 -16.68 25.73 -4.33
C GLU A 415 -16.28 24.38 -4.96
N GLU A 416 -15.01 23.99 -4.85
CA GLU A 416 -14.55 22.67 -5.30
C GLU A 416 -15.15 21.55 -4.44
N VAL A 417 -15.32 21.78 -3.14
CA VAL A 417 -16.02 20.84 -2.24
C VAL A 417 -17.46 20.63 -2.67
N GLU A 418 -18.15 21.68 -3.14
CA GLU A 418 -19.52 21.58 -3.66
C GLU A 418 -19.60 20.82 -5.00
N LYS A 419 -18.54 20.89 -5.81
CA LYS A 419 -18.44 20.11 -7.06
C LYS A 419 -17.91 18.70 -6.85
N ALA A 420 -17.21 18.44 -5.75
CA ALA A 420 -16.71 17.13 -5.37
C ALA A 420 -17.81 16.26 -4.76
N GLY A 421 -17.59 14.94 -4.78
CA GLY A 421 -18.53 13.99 -4.21
C GLY A 421 -19.72 13.66 -5.10
N GLN A 422 -20.71 12.99 -4.51
CA GLN A 422 -21.98 12.71 -5.17
C GLN A 422 -22.95 13.87 -4.92
N SER A 423 -23.61 14.31 -5.98
CA SER A 423 -24.65 15.35 -5.94
C SER A 423 -26.03 14.71 -5.94
N LEU A 424 -26.33 13.91 -4.91
CA LEU A 424 -27.64 13.30 -4.71
C LEU A 424 -28.50 14.18 -3.78
N PRO A 425 -29.70 14.61 -4.22
CA PRO A 425 -30.59 15.42 -3.39
C PRO A 425 -30.98 14.67 -2.11
N GLY A 426 -30.82 15.31 -0.95
CA GLY A 426 -31.20 14.76 0.34
C GLY A 426 -30.15 13.85 1.00
N GLU A 427 -29.03 13.58 0.34
CA GLU A 427 -27.93 12.85 0.99
C GLU A 427 -27.00 13.81 1.75
N PRO A 428 -26.46 13.38 2.91
CA PRO A 428 -25.53 14.20 3.66
C PRO A 428 -24.18 14.29 2.94
N ARG A 429 -23.53 15.45 3.09
CA ARG A 429 -22.18 15.71 2.61
C ARG A 429 -21.30 16.08 3.79
N PHE A 430 -20.31 15.26 4.09
CA PHE A 430 -19.37 15.52 5.17
C PHE A 430 -18.08 16.11 4.63
N VAL A 431 -17.70 17.29 5.11
CA VAL A 431 -16.48 18.00 4.72
C VAL A 431 -15.53 17.99 5.91
N LEU A 432 -14.39 17.31 5.78
CA LEU A 432 -13.36 17.22 6.82
C LEU A 432 -12.30 18.28 6.55
N GLN A 433 -12.07 19.15 7.53
CA GLN A 433 -11.11 20.24 7.41
C GLN A 433 -10.17 20.28 8.61
N LEU A 434 -8.87 20.45 8.35
CA LEU A 434 -7.93 20.84 9.39
C LEU A 434 -8.14 22.30 9.73
N SER A 435 -8.37 22.60 11.00
CA SER A 435 -8.39 23.97 11.48
C SER A 435 -6.97 24.52 11.51
N GLY A 436 -6.63 25.30 10.48
CA GLY A 436 -5.39 26.06 10.47
C GLY A 436 -5.40 27.14 11.56
N LYS A 437 -4.29 27.25 12.31
CA LYS A 437 -3.93 28.53 12.92
C LYS A 437 -3.88 29.55 11.78
N ASN A 438 -4.68 30.61 11.87
CA ASN A 438 -4.46 31.81 11.07
C ASN A 438 -3.04 32.31 11.40
N VAL A 439 -2.05 31.88 10.60
CA VAL A 439 -0.75 32.55 10.56
C VAL A 439 -1.02 33.86 9.85
N ARG A 440 -1.07 34.93 10.64
CA ARG A 440 -1.10 36.31 10.15
C ARG A 440 0.14 36.62 9.34
#